data_AF-A0A094FHV2-F1
#
_entry.id   AF-A0A094FHV2-F1
#
_cell.length_a   1.000
_cell.length_b   1.000
_cell.length_c   1.000
_cell.angle_alpha   90.00
_cell.angle_beta   90.00
_cell.angle_gamma   90.00
#
_symmetry.space_group_name_H-M   'P 1'
#
loop_
_entity.id
_entity.type
_entity.pdbx_description
1 polymer ?
#
loop_
_entity_poly.entity_id
_entity_poly.type
_entity_poly.pdbx_seq_one_letter_code
_entity_poly.pdbx_strand_id
1 'polypeptide(L)'
;MATQILAPVSEIHVPETQNEQAVNELQKKELEAQHEQAAVADTKEPISIKEILAQLDGRFPMDEAVVDVLPKGSTFLSVENFGSSAWTVTGKVTARNADGTESVYFLKVAYGEHGGTMLKGEFESSKEIYRLMPDFIPEPCGFGKYYSDTVTYFYLCEFVDMDISTAPDPVEFTSRVAELHKKSQSPTGKFGFPVTTCDGKMAHVVEWEDSWAVFYRKLIRGLCKLDLETNGPWPELERATEQVLTKVVDRLLGALQSEGRQIKPCIIHGDLYEGNMGINMETGDTILFDAGSYYAHNEMELGHWRCEFSSHFRSKIWTRNYLRNYPAAEPVDEFDDRNRLYSIKGCINYSAGHPGSLLRKTAYNNMLYLCEKYAPIDGLDSYDPRFDPSITGASIVPHEGLV
;
A
#
# COMPACT_ATOMS: atom_id res chain seq x y z
N MET A 1 61.72 13.46 -19.40
CA MET A 1 61.14 13.39 -20.76
C MET A 1 60.94 11.93 -21.12
N ALA A 2 59.81 11.60 -21.75
CA ALA A 2 59.34 10.29 -22.25
C ALA A 2 59.00 9.26 -21.14
N THR A 3 57.75 9.03 -20.73
CA THR A 3 56.54 8.53 -21.45
C THR A 3 56.66 7.04 -21.83
N GLN A 4 56.03 6.18 -21.04
CA GLN A 4 55.49 4.90 -21.50
C GLN A 4 54.06 4.77 -20.98
N ILE A 5 53.14 4.64 -21.94
CA ILE A 5 51.69 4.59 -21.79
C ILE A 5 51.30 3.12 -21.59
N LEU A 6 50.59 2.81 -20.51
CA LEU A 6 49.87 1.55 -20.34
C LEU A 6 48.43 1.74 -20.85
N ALA A 7 48.02 0.90 -21.80
CA ALA A 7 46.68 0.87 -22.38
C ALA A 7 45.64 0.27 -21.39
N PRO A 8 44.34 0.62 -21.51
CA PRO A 8 43.31 0.08 -20.64
C PRO A 8 42.91 -1.35 -21.05
N VAL A 9 42.65 -2.19 -20.06
CA VAL A 9 42.08 -3.54 -20.24
C VAL A 9 40.60 -3.38 -20.60
N SER A 10 40.21 -3.87 -21.77
CA SER A 10 38.82 -3.94 -22.22
C SER A 10 38.07 -5.05 -21.47
N GLU A 11 36.97 -4.71 -20.79
CA GLU A 11 36.01 -5.69 -20.30
C GLU A 11 35.35 -6.40 -21.48
N ILE A 12 35.44 -7.73 -21.47
CA ILE A 12 34.81 -8.60 -22.46
C ILE A 12 33.35 -8.77 -22.06
N HIS A 13 32.44 -8.12 -22.80
CA HIS A 13 31.02 -8.40 -22.71
C HIS A 13 30.74 -9.78 -23.33
N VAL A 14 30.45 -10.77 -22.50
CA VAL A 14 30.03 -12.09 -22.94
C VAL A 14 28.55 -12.00 -23.33
N PRO A 15 28.15 -12.28 -24.58
CA PRO A 15 26.74 -12.27 -24.96
C PRO A 15 26.01 -13.41 -24.26
N GLU A 16 24.84 -13.13 -23.69
CA GLU A 16 23.92 -14.17 -23.20
C GLU A 16 23.69 -15.22 -24.29
N THR A 17 23.77 -16.48 -23.90
CA THR A 17 23.62 -17.58 -24.84
C THR A 17 22.16 -17.73 -25.26
N GLN A 18 21.90 -18.17 -26.50
CA GLN A 18 20.53 -18.41 -27.00
C GLN A 18 19.70 -19.33 -26.08
N ASN A 19 20.36 -20.15 -25.26
CA ASN A 19 19.72 -21.03 -24.30
C ASN A 19 19.22 -20.28 -23.05
N GLU A 20 19.94 -19.26 -22.57
CA GLU A 20 19.50 -18.40 -21.46
C GLU A 20 18.31 -17.52 -21.86
N GLN A 21 18.32 -17.01 -23.10
CA GLN A 21 17.19 -16.25 -23.64
C GLN A 21 15.93 -17.13 -23.76
N ALA A 22 16.08 -18.38 -24.20
CA ALA A 22 14.97 -19.32 -24.30
C ALA A 22 14.40 -19.71 -22.92
N VAL A 23 15.26 -19.89 -21.91
CA VAL A 23 14.83 -20.16 -20.52
C VAL A 23 14.10 -18.95 -19.93
N ASN A 24 14.60 -17.73 -20.15
CA ASN A 24 13.93 -16.52 -19.69
C ASN A 24 12.58 -16.30 -20.38
N GLU A 25 12.45 -16.61 -21.67
CA GLU A 25 11.17 -16.55 -22.38
C GLU A 25 10.16 -17.60 -21.89
N LEU A 26 10.63 -18.81 -21.56
CA LEU A 26 9.80 -19.87 -20.99
C LEU A 26 9.30 -19.49 -19.59
N GLN A 27 10.17 -18.98 -18.73
CA GLN A 27 9.80 -18.49 -17.41
C GLN A 27 8.82 -17.31 -17.48
N LYS A 28 9.03 -16.40 -18.45
CA LYS A 28 8.10 -15.29 -18.70
C LYS A 28 6.73 -15.78 -19.15
N LYS A 29 6.67 -16.76 -20.06
CA LYS A 29 5.40 -17.37 -20.51
C LYS A 29 4.69 -18.16 -19.42
N GLU A 30 5.44 -18.84 -18.55
CA GLU A 30 4.85 -19.51 -17.38
C GLU A 30 4.28 -18.50 -16.37
N LEU A 31 4.96 -17.37 -16.16
CA LEU A 31 4.47 -16.28 -15.31
C LEU A 31 3.24 -15.58 -15.91
N GLU A 32 3.23 -15.35 -17.22
CA GLU A 32 2.07 -14.80 -17.95
C GLU A 32 0.88 -15.77 -17.89
N ALA A 33 1.12 -17.08 -18.04
CA ALA A 33 0.08 -18.09 -17.91
C ALA A 33 -0.46 -18.24 -16.47
N GLN A 34 0.39 -18.06 -15.46
CA GLN A 34 -0.04 -17.99 -14.05
C GLN A 34 -0.88 -16.74 -13.77
N HIS A 35 -0.51 -15.59 -14.33
CA HIS A 35 -1.31 -14.36 -14.25
C HIS A 35 -2.65 -14.49 -14.99
N GLU A 36 -2.68 -15.12 -16.17
CA GLU A 36 -3.94 -15.39 -16.89
C GLU A 36 -4.81 -16.41 -16.15
N GLN A 37 -4.24 -17.48 -15.57
CA GLN A 37 -5.01 -18.43 -14.76
C GLN A 37 -5.57 -17.80 -13.49
N ALA A 38 -4.84 -16.89 -12.84
CA ALA A 38 -5.36 -16.10 -11.72
C ALA A 38 -6.47 -15.13 -12.16
N ALA A 39 -6.39 -14.56 -13.37
CA ALA A 39 -7.40 -13.67 -13.92
C ALA A 39 -8.67 -14.40 -14.43
N VAL A 40 -8.55 -15.67 -14.85
CA VAL A 40 -9.66 -16.47 -15.41
C VAL A 40 -10.41 -17.28 -14.32
N ALA A 41 -9.83 -17.45 -13.13
CA ALA A 41 -10.47 -18.21 -12.04
C ALA A 41 -11.69 -17.52 -11.37
N ASP A 42 -11.95 -16.25 -11.65
CA ASP A 42 -13.01 -15.48 -11.00
C ASP A 42 -14.08 -15.03 -12.01
N THR A 43 -14.92 -15.97 -12.45
CA THR A 43 -16.04 -15.73 -13.40
C THR A 43 -17.39 -15.59 -12.69
N LYS A 44 -17.42 -15.60 -11.36
CA LYS A 44 -18.58 -15.21 -10.57
C LYS A 44 -18.28 -13.85 -9.97
N GLU A 45 -19.22 -12.90 -10.08
CA GLU A 45 -19.10 -11.65 -9.33
C GLU A 45 -18.85 -11.99 -7.84
N PRO A 46 -17.86 -11.35 -7.20
CA PRO A 46 -17.57 -11.61 -5.80
C PRO A 46 -18.81 -11.30 -4.97
N ILE A 47 -19.26 -12.27 -4.17
CA ILE A 47 -20.43 -12.13 -3.31
C ILE A 47 -20.17 -10.96 -2.35
N SER A 48 -21.08 -10.00 -2.28
CA SER A 48 -20.91 -8.86 -1.39
C SER A 48 -21.02 -9.28 0.07
N ILE A 49 -20.29 -8.60 0.96
CA ILE A 49 -20.36 -8.83 2.43
C ILE A 49 -21.80 -8.76 2.93
N LYS A 50 -22.59 -7.83 2.37
CA LYS A 50 -24.00 -7.65 2.70
C LYS A 50 -24.83 -8.90 2.40
N GLU A 51 -24.59 -9.54 1.26
CA GLU A 51 -25.27 -10.78 0.89
C GLU A 51 -24.84 -11.94 1.78
N ILE A 52 -23.56 -11.99 2.15
CA ILE A 52 -23.02 -13.01 3.05
C ILE A 52 -23.64 -12.89 4.45
N LEU A 53 -23.64 -11.70 5.05
CA LEU A 53 -24.23 -11.48 6.38
C LEU A 53 -25.75 -11.73 6.38
N ALA A 54 -26.43 -11.43 5.28
CA ALA A 54 -27.84 -11.78 5.11
C ALA A 54 -28.07 -13.30 5.07
N GLN A 55 -27.19 -14.06 4.41
CA GLN A 55 -27.24 -15.53 4.40
C GLN A 55 -26.97 -16.15 5.77
N LEU A 56 -26.20 -15.48 6.62
CA LEU A 56 -25.83 -15.94 7.96
C LEU A 56 -26.82 -15.52 9.06
N ASP A 57 -27.95 -14.88 8.71
CA ASP A 57 -28.95 -14.37 9.65
C ASP A 57 -28.32 -13.47 10.74
N GLY A 58 -27.34 -12.66 10.34
CA GLY A 58 -26.59 -11.75 11.22
C GLY A 58 -25.56 -12.42 12.14
N ARG A 59 -25.36 -13.73 12.07
CA ARG A 59 -24.32 -14.43 12.83
C ARG A 59 -22.94 -14.21 12.22
N PHE A 60 -21.93 -14.14 13.08
CA PHE A 60 -20.54 -14.05 12.63
C PHE A 60 -20.10 -15.38 11.97
N PRO A 61 -19.42 -15.36 10.80
CA PRO A 61 -18.92 -16.55 10.13
C PRO A 61 -17.66 -17.10 10.81
N MET A 62 -17.83 -17.76 11.95
CA MET A 62 -16.73 -18.37 12.69
C MET A 62 -16.36 -19.76 12.13
N ASP A 63 -15.07 -20.08 12.13
CA ASP A 63 -14.53 -21.37 11.69
C ASP A 63 -13.47 -21.88 12.70
N GLU A 64 -13.32 -23.20 12.82
CA GLU A 64 -12.37 -23.82 13.75
C GLU A 64 -10.91 -23.48 13.42
N ALA A 65 -10.59 -23.16 12.16
CA ALA A 65 -9.27 -22.71 11.75
C ALA A 65 -8.80 -21.44 12.50
N VAL A 66 -9.72 -20.59 12.97
CA VAL A 66 -9.38 -19.42 13.80
C VAL A 66 -8.93 -19.84 15.20
N VAL A 67 -9.50 -20.92 15.74
CA VAL A 67 -9.14 -21.45 17.06
C VAL A 67 -7.71 -21.99 17.04
N ASP A 68 -7.29 -22.59 15.92
CA ASP A 68 -5.95 -23.18 15.75
C ASP A 68 -4.81 -22.16 15.83
N VAL A 69 -5.09 -20.87 15.58
CA VAL A 69 -4.09 -19.80 15.67
C VAL A 69 -4.11 -19.05 17.00
N LEU A 70 -5.05 -19.37 17.90
CA LEU A 70 -5.04 -18.78 19.24
C LEU A 70 -3.78 -19.19 20.00
N PRO A 71 -3.32 -18.39 20.98
CA PRO A 71 -2.16 -18.75 21.79
C PRO A 71 -2.30 -20.15 22.38
N LYS A 72 -1.18 -20.87 22.42
CA LYS A 72 -1.16 -22.27 22.83
C LYS A 72 -1.72 -22.43 24.25
N GLY A 73 -2.71 -23.30 24.38
CA GLY A 73 -3.38 -23.57 25.65
C GLY A 73 -4.59 -22.66 25.93
N SER A 74 -4.87 -21.70 25.04
CA SER A 74 -6.10 -20.92 25.12
C SER A 74 -7.31 -21.72 24.68
N THR A 75 -8.48 -21.37 25.22
CA THR A 75 -9.78 -21.95 24.90
C THR A 75 -10.69 -20.85 24.34
N PHE A 76 -11.20 -21.04 23.13
CA PHE A 76 -12.21 -20.13 22.55
C PHE A 76 -13.46 -20.05 23.43
N LEU A 77 -13.99 -18.84 23.63
CA LEU A 77 -15.21 -18.60 24.41
C LEU A 77 -16.36 -18.07 23.54
N SER A 78 -16.12 -17.01 22.77
CA SER A 78 -17.17 -16.32 22.01
C SER A 78 -16.61 -15.52 20.84
N VAL A 79 -17.48 -15.20 19.89
CA VAL A 79 -17.21 -14.23 18.83
C VAL A 79 -18.47 -13.40 18.57
N GLU A 80 -18.29 -12.11 18.35
CA GLU A 80 -19.36 -11.17 18.00
C GLU A 80 -18.90 -10.25 16.86
N ASN A 81 -19.86 -9.72 16.08
CA ASN A 81 -19.55 -8.70 15.08
C ASN A 81 -19.00 -7.45 15.77
N PHE A 82 -17.96 -6.85 15.21
CA PHE A 82 -17.35 -5.64 15.78
C PHE A 82 -16.74 -4.76 14.69
N GLY A 83 -16.99 -3.46 14.76
CA GLY A 83 -16.47 -2.48 13.81
C GLY A 83 -17.13 -2.59 12.43
N SER A 84 -16.53 -1.90 11.46
CA SER A 84 -17.00 -1.89 10.08
C SER A 84 -15.83 -1.91 9.10
N SER A 85 -16.05 -2.52 7.93
CA SER A 85 -15.08 -2.56 6.84
C SER A 85 -15.82 -2.65 5.51
N ALA A 86 -15.29 -1.97 4.48
CA ALA A 86 -15.83 -2.06 3.13
C ALA A 86 -15.57 -3.43 2.46
N TRP A 87 -14.55 -4.17 2.94
CA TRP A 87 -14.01 -5.36 2.23
C TRP A 87 -13.97 -6.64 3.06
N THR A 88 -14.20 -6.57 4.37
CA THR A 88 -14.14 -7.73 5.27
C THR A 88 -15.32 -7.77 6.25
N VAL A 89 -15.66 -8.97 6.74
CA VAL A 89 -16.48 -9.11 7.94
C VAL A 89 -15.55 -9.03 9.16
N THR A 90 -15.87 -8.14 10.10
CA THR A 90 -15.01 -7.87 11.26
C THR A 90 -15.66 -8.29 12.58
N GLY A 91 -14.87 -8.85 13.48
CA GLY A 91 -15.36 -9.46 14.70
C GLY A 91 -14.39 -9.38 15.87
N LYS A 92 -14.94 -9.57 17.06
CA LYS A 92 -14.22 -9.61 18.33
C LYS A 92 -14.28 -11.04 18.87
N VAL A 93 -13.13 -11.69 18.98
CA VAL A 93 -13.00 -13.06 19.49
C VAL A 93 -12.49 -13.01 20.93
N THR A 94 -13.18 -13.66 21.86
CA THR A 94 -12.75 -13.80 23.25
C THR A 94 -12.25 -15.22 23.48
N ALA A 95 -11.07 -15.36 24.07
CA ALA A 95 -10.51 -16.64 24.48
C ALA A 95 -10.01 -16.59 25.92
N ARG A 96 -10.11 -17.71 26.63
CA ARG A 96 -9.51 -17.91 27.95
C ARG A 96 -8.11 -18.46 27.80
N ASN A 97 -7.13 -17.79 28.36
CA ASN A 97 -5.72 -18.20 28.38
C ASN A 97 -5.49 -19.38 29.33
N ALA A 98 -4.31 -20.01 29.22
CA ALA A 98 -3.92 -21.13 30.06
C ALA A 98 -3.85 -20.80 31.56
N ASP A 99 -3.63 -19.54 31.92
CA ASP A 99 -3.62 -19.05 33.30
C ASP A 99 -5.02 -18.68 33.84
N GLY A 100 -6.06 -18.83 33.01
CA GLY A 100 -7.45 -18.53 33.35
C GLY A 100 -7.89 -17.09 33.06
N THR A 101 -6.98 -16.20 32.64
CA THR A 101 -7.33 -14.84 32.20
C THR A 101 -8.05 -14.87 30.84
N GLU A 102 -8.74 -13.79 30.48
CA GLU A 102 -9.38 -13.66 29.17
C GLU A 102 -8.63 -12.64 28.32
N SER A 103 -8.37 -13.02 27.07
CA SER A 103 -7.82 -12.14 26.04
C SER A 103 -8.83 -11.97 24.92
N VAL A 104 -8.73 -10.83 24.26
CA VAL A 104 -9.60 -10.45 23.17
C VAL A 104 -8.76 -10.21 21.92
N TYR A 105 -9.30 -10.65 20.78
CA TYR A 105 -8.67 -10.56 19.47
C TYR A 105 -9.62 -9.89 18.48
N PHE A 106 -9.06 -9.17 17.52
CA PHE A 106 -9.77 -8.65 16.37
C PHE A 106 -9.61 -9.61 15.19
N LEU A 107 -10.72 -9.97 14.56
CA LEU A 107 -10.81 -10.95 13.50
C LEU A 107 -11.36 -10.28 12.24
N LYS A 108 -10.64 -10.40 11.13
CA LYS A 108 -11.12 -10.10 9.78
C LYS A 108 -11.36 -11.37 9.00
N VAL A 109 -12.45 -11.40 8.24
CA VAL A 109 -12.83 -12.52 7.36
C VAL A 109 -13.09 -11.99 5.95
N ALA A 110 -12.47 -12.62 4.96
CA ALA A 110 -12.60 -12.27 3.54
C ALA A 110 -12.85 -13.51 2.69
N TYR A 111 -13.58 -13.33 1.59
CA TYR A 111 -14.02 -14.42 0.71
C TYR A 111 -13.28 -14.40 -0.63
N GLY A 112 -13.19 -15.57 -1.24
CA GLY A 112 -12.47 -15.78 -2.51
C GLY A 112 -10.94 -15.71 -2.36
N GLU A 113 -10.25 -16.07 -3.43
CA GLU A 113 -8.78 -16.06 -3.46
C GLU A 113 -8.20 -14.64 -3.36
N HIS A 114 -8.94 -13.64 -3.86
CA HIS A 114 -8.57 -12.25 -3.67
C HIS A 114 -8.61 -11.84 -2.19
N GLY A 115 -9.63 -12.25 -1.44
CA GLY A 115 -9.70 -12.04 0.01
C GLY A 115 -8.53 -12.67 0.75
N GLY A 116 -8.09 -13.87 0.32
CA GLY A 116 -6.88 -14.51 0.84
C GLY A 116 -5.61 -13.72 0.57
N THR A 117 -5.47 -13.13 -0.61
CA THR A 117 -4.33 -12.24 -0.96
C THR A 117 -4.30 -11.01 -0.07
N MET A 118 -5.44 -10.35 0.10
CA MET A 118 -5.58 -9.15 0.93
C MET A 118 -5.19 -9.43 2.40
N LEU A 119 -5.79 -10.44 3.03
CA LEU A 119 -5.54 -10.74 4.44
C LEU A 119 -4.14 -11.31 4.70
N LYS A 120 -3.57 -12.06 3.75
CA LYS A 120 -2.16 -12.50 3.84
C LYS A 120 -1.20 -11.31 3.77
N GLY A 121 -1.48 -10.38 2.86
CA GLY A 121 -0.70 -9.14 2.73
C GLY A 121 -0.73 -8.32 4.01
N GLU A 122 -1.90 -8.13 4.59
CA GLU A 122 -2.07 -7.40 5.86
C GLU A 122 -1.36 -8.09 7.03
N PHE A 123 -1.47 -9.43 7.14
CA PHE A 123 -0.79 -10.20 8.17
C PHE A 123 0.75 -10.08 8.09
N GLU A 124 1.34 -10.25 6.90
CA GLU A 124 2.79 -10.14 6.73
C GLU A 124 3.29 -8.69 6.88
N SER A 125 2.48 -7.70 6.49
CA SER A 125 2.74 -6.28 6.75
C SER A 125 2.78 -5.99 8.25
N SER A 126 1.75 -6.45 8.97
CA SER A 126 1.63 -6.27 10.41
C SER A 126 2.76 -6.94 11.16
N LYS A 127 3.17 -8.15 10.75
CA LYS A 127 4.34 -8.84 11.33
C LYS A 127 5.62 -8.04 11.19
N GLU A 128 5.86 -7.46 10.02
CA GLU A 128 7.09 -6.70 9.79
C GLU A 128 7.12 -5.39 10.59
N ILE A 129 5.99 -4.68 10.69
CA ILE A 129 5.88 -3.46 11.52
C ILE A 129 6.00 -3.83 13.02
N TYR A 130 5.25 -4.82 13.49
CA TYR A 130 5.27 -5.26 14.90
C TYR A 130 6.67 -5.68 15.34
N ARG A 131 7.41 -6.42 14.49
CA ARG A 131 8.79 -6.83 14.77
C ARG A 131 9.72 -5.63 15.02
N LEU A 132 9.46 -4.48 14.40
CA LEU A 132 10.26 -3.27 14.53
C LEU A 132 9.78 -2.34 15.66
N MET A 133 8.46 -2.25 15.83
CA MET A 133 7.77 -1.37 16.77
C MET A 133 6.51 -2.09 17.31
N PRO A 134 6.64 -2.98 18.32
CA PRO A 134 5.55 -3.78 18.87
C PRO A 134 4.37 -2.98 19.46
N ASP A 135 4.62 -1.72 19.78
CA ASP A 135 3.69 -0.75 20.36
C ASP A 135 3.03 0.16 19.30
N PHE A 136 3.28 -0.08 18.01
CA PHE A 136 2.81 0.80 16.91
C PHE A 136 1.79 0.14 15.97
N ILE A 137 1.54 -1.17 16.14
CA ILE A 137 0.50 -1.93 15.44
C ILE A 137 0.07 -3.09 16.36
N PRO A 138 -1.20 -3.56 16.33
CA PRO A 138 -1.61 -4.70 17.15
C PRO A 138 -0.80 -5.97 16.85
N GLU A 139 -0.57 -6.81 17.85
CA GLU A 139 0.16 -8.06 17.65
C GLU A 139 -0.55 -8.98 16.64
N PRO A 140 0.07 -9.33 15.50
CA PRO A 140 -0.54 -10.24 14.53
C PRO A 140 -0.44 -11.68 15.03
N CYS A 141 -1.58 -12.31 15.30
CA CYS A 141 -1.64 -13.66 15.85
C CYS A 141 -1.61 -14.74 14.76
N GLY A 142 -2.35 -14.56 13.67
CA GLY A 142 -2.40 -15.57 12.61
C GLY A 142 -3.19 -15.17 11.37
N PHE A 143 -2.91 -15.89 10.29
CA PHE A 143 -3.65 -15.87 9.03
C PHE A 143 -3.86 -17.30 8.57
N GLY A 144 -5.02 -17.58 7.95
CA GLY A 144 -5.31 -18.92 7.44
C GLY A 144 -6.52 -18.98 6.53
N LYS A 145 -6.73 -20.17 5.95
CA LYS A 145 -7.93 -20.53 5.20
C LYS A 145 -8.89 -21.25 6.13
N TYR A 146 -10.18 -20.94 6.05
CA TYR A 146 -11.23 -21.69 6.75
C TYR A 146 -11.31 -23.13 6.26
N TYR A 147 -11.80 -24.02 7.12
CA TYR A 147 -12.06 -25.41 6.76
C TYR A 147 -13.37 -25.58 5.97
N SER A 148 -14.25 -24.58 5.98
CA SER A 148 -15.49 -24.61 5.20
C SER A 148 -15.27 -24.76 3.69
N ASP A 149 -16.28 -25.28 2.99
CA ASP A 149 -16.26 -25.49 1.53
C ASP A 149 -16.16 -24.20 0.71
N THR A 150 -16.63 -23.09 1.28
CA THR A 150 -16.52 -21.78 0.64
C THR A 150 -15.10 -21.27 0.82
N VAL A 151 -14.47 -20.80 -0.25
CA VAL A 151 -13.12 -20.22 -0.18
C VAL A 151 -13.18 -18.96 0.69
N THR A 152 -12.71 -19.08 1.92
CA THR A 152 -12.74 -18.04 2.94
C THR A 152 -11.42 -18.03 3.69
N TYR A 153 -10.92 -16.85 3.98
CA TYR A 153 -9.67 -16.62 4.69
C TYR A 153 -9.90 -15.68 5.87
N PHE A 154 -8.97 -15.71 6.82
CA PHE A 154 -9.02 -14.85 7.99
C PHE A 154 -7.65 -14.28 8.36
N TYR A 155 -7.69 -13.16 9.07
CA TYR A 155 -6.57 -12.54 9.77
C TYR A 155 -7.01 -12.26 11.22
N LEU A 156 -6.19 -12.67 12.19
CA LEU A 156 -6.42 -12.49 13.61
C LEU A 156 -5.25 -11.70 14.22
N CYS A 157 -5.56 -10.67 14.98
CA CYS A 157 -4.60 -9.91 15.78
C CYS A 157 -5.13 -9.58 17.17
N GLU A 158 -4.27 -9.05 18.03
CA GLU A 158 -4.65 -8.45 19.30
C GLU A 158 -5.80 -7.44 19.11
N PHE A 159 -6.78 -7.48 20.01
CA PHE A 159 -7.77 -6.43 20.09
C PHE A 159 -7.23 -5.27 20.92
N VAL A 160 -7.12 -4.09 20.31
CA VAL A 160 -6.77 -2.84 20.99
C VAL A 160 -8.00 -1.92 20.95
N ASP A 161 -8.40 -1.40 22.10
CA ASP A 161 -9.45 -0.39 22.17
C ASP A 161 -8.87 0.98 21.76
N MET A 162 -9.44 1.59 20.72
CA MET A 162 -8.85 2.75 20.04
C MET A 162 -9.84 3.91 19.94
N ASP A 163 -9.36 5.13 20.20
CA ASP A 163 -10.01 6.34 19.71
C ASP A 163 -9.53 6.63 18.28
N ILE A 164 -10.42 6.43 17.32
CA ILE A 164 -10.21 6.71 15.88
C ILE A 164 -10.81 8.07 15.45
N SER A 165 -11.31 8.86 16.40
CA SER A 165 -11.95 10.15 16.14
C SER A 165 -11.07 11.35 16.48
N THR A 166 -10.12 11.17 17.40
CA THR A 166 -9.19 12.22 17.81
C THR A 166 -7.91 12.19 16.96
N ALA A 167 -7.57 13.32 16.35
CA ALA A 167 -6.29 13.48 15.68
C ALA A 167 -5.13 13.43 16.70
N PRO A 168 -4.06 12.66 16.42
CA PRO A 168 -2.93 12.58 17.36
C PRO A 168 -2.06 13.84 17.30
N ASP A 169 -1.14 13.97 18.25
CA ASP A 169 -0.14 15.03 18.19
C ASP A 169 0.77 14.86 16.95
N PRO A 170 0.88 15.88 16.07
CA PRO A 170 1.63 15.76 14.83
C PRO A 170 3.14 15.63 15.04
N VAL A 171 3.70 16.07 16.18
CA VAL A 171 5.13 15.93 16.47
C VAL A 171 5.43 14.48 16.82
N GLU A 172 4.65 13.92 17.75
CA GLU A 172 4.82 12.55 18.22
C GLU A 172 4.56 11.53 17.10
N PHE A 173 3.38 11.59 16.47
CA PHE A 173 2.99 10.62 15.44
C PHE A 173 4.00 10.56 14.29
N THR A 174 4.38 11.72 13.75
CA THR A 174 5.31 11.76 12.62
C THR A 174 6.73 11.38 12.99
N SER A 175 7.12 11.53 14.26
CA SER A 175 8.39 11.01 14.78
C SER A 175 8.41 9.48 14.77
N ARG A 176 7.31 8.83 15.15
CA ARG A 176 7.17 7.36 15.14
C ARG A 176 7.12 6.79 13.71
N VAL A 177 6.40 7.45 12.80
CA VAL A 177 6.43 7.09 11.36
C VAL A 177 7.85 7.19 10.79
N ALA A 178 8.57 8.28 11.08
CA ALA A 178 9.96 8.42 10.66
C ALA A 178 10.89 7.38 11.32
N GLU A 179 10.63 7.00 12.57
CA GLU A 179 11.37 5.95 13.26
C GLU A 179 11.18 4.58 12.61
N LEU A 180 9.95 4.21 12.25
CA LEU A 180 9.65 2.98 11.50
C LEU A 180 10.47 2.89 10.20
N HIS A 181 10.47 3.97 9.42
CA HIS A 181 11.22 4.06 8.17
C HIS A 181 12.74 3.97 8.39
N LYS A 182 13.25 4.54 9.48
CA LYS A 182 14.68 4.47 9.84
C LYS A 182 15.10 3.12 10.37
N LYS A 183 14.29 2.46 11.21
CA LYS A 183 14.61 1.16 11.82
C LYS A 183 14.53 0.00 10.83
N SER A 184 13.61 0.06 9.87
CA SER A 184 13.41 -1.03 8.91
C SER A 184 14.64 -1.27 8.02
N GLN A 185 14.81 -2.49 7.55
CA GLN A 185 15.85 -2.84 6.60
C GLN A 185 15.28 -3.85 5.62
N SER A 186 15.31 -3.53 4.32
CA SER A 186 14.88 -4.48 3.31
C SER A 186 15.71 -5.76 3.39
N PRO A 187 15.07 -6.95 3.46
CA PRO A 187 15.77 -8.23 3.59
C PRO A 187 16.63 -8.55 2.35
N THR A 188 16.35 -7.91 1.22
CA THR A 188 17.08 -8.08 -0.04
C THR A 188 17.97 -6.88 -0.38
N GLY A 189 17.86 -5.79 0.38
CA GLY A 189 18.42 -4.48 0.01
C GLY A 189 17.70 -3.79 -1.16
N LYS A 190 16.59 -4.36 -1.66
CA LYS A 190 15.80 -3.87 -2.80
C LYS A 190 14.44 -3.30 -2.37
N PHE A 191 13.74 -2.62 -3.27
CA PHE A 191 12.34 -2.21 -3.12
C PHE A 191 11.42 -3.39 -3.43
N GLY A 192 10.29 -3.52 -2.73
CA GLY A 192 9.34 -4.63 -2.91
C GLY A 192 8.92 -5.29 -1.61
N PHE A 193 8.25 -6.44 -1.69
CA PHE A 193 7.76 -7.18 -0.53
C PHE A 193 7.72 -8.70 -0.82
N PRO A 194 7.89 -9.57 0.19
CA PRO A 194 7.92 -11.02 -0.04
C PRO A 194 6.57 -11.63 -0.45
N VAL A 195 5.47 -10.93 -0.20
CA VAL A 195 4.11 -11.34 -0.60
C VAL A 195 3.39 -10.17 -1.26
N THR A 196 2.43 -10.46 -2.12
CA THR A 196 1.51 -9.43 -2.63
C THR A 196 0.74 -8.82 -1.47
N THR A 197 0.79 -7.49 -1.35
CA THR A 197 -0.04 -6.71 -0.43
C THR A 197 -1.12 -5.97 -1.19
N CYS A 198 -2.12 -5.44 -0.49
CA CYS A 198 -3.19 -4.65 -1.08
C CYS A 198 -3.32 -3.28 -0.42
N ASP A 199 -3.84 -2.30 -1.15
CA ASP A 199 -4.41 -1.05 -0.62
C ASP A 199 -5.93 -1.10 -0.90
N GLY A 200 -6.73 -1.35 0.14
CA GLY A 200 -8.11 -1.79 -0.02
C GLY A 200 -8.19 -3.11 -0.81
N LYS A 201 -9.07 -3.19 -1.80
CA LYS A 201 -9.20 -4.36 -2.70
C LYS A 201 -8.12 -4.44 -3.80
N MET A 202 -7.11 -3.59 -3.77
CA MET A 202 -6.23 -3.39 -4.92
C MET A 202 -4.88 -4.03 -4.67
N ALA A 203 -4.61 -5.15 -5.35
CA ALA A 203 -3.33 -5.85 -5.24
C ALA A 203 -2.18 -5.00 -5.81
N HIS A 204 -1.13 -4.81 -5.01
CA HIS A 204 0.07 -4.10 -5.42
C HIS A 204 0.98 -4.99 -6.27
N VAL A 205 1.68 -4.37 -7.22
CA VAL A 205 2.79 -4.98 -7.97
C VAL A 205 4.08 -4.72 -7.15
N VAL A 206 4.53 -5.70 -6.37
CA VAL A 206 5.56 -5.54 -5.32
C VAL A 206 6.78 -6.45 -5.50
N GLU A 207 7.02 -6.97 -6.70
CA GLU A 207 8.23 -7.73 -6.99
C GLU A 207 9.50 -6.91 -6.73
N TRP A 208 10.58 -7.62 -6.37
CA TRP A 208 11.82 -6.98 -5.96
C TRP A 208 12.51 -6.22 -7.09
N GLU A 209 12.88 -4.97 -6.81
CA GLU A 209 13.51 -4.06 -7.76
C GLU A 209 14.64 -3.26 -7.13
N ASP A 210 15.77 -3.12 -7.84
CA ASP A 210 16.90 -2.30 -7.39
C ASP A 210 16.62 -0.79 -7.58
N SER A 211 15.85 -0.43 -8.61
CA SER A 211 15.51 0.95 -8.94
C SER A 211 14.12 1.31 -8.45
N TRP A 212 14.04 2.34 -7.60
CA TRP A 212 12.76 2.88 -7.13
C TRP A 212 11.91 3.43 -8.28
N ALA A 213 12.53 4.06 -9.28
CA ALA A 213 11.84 4.56 -10.46
C ALA A 213 11.17 3.42 -11.25
N VAL A 214 11.86 2.28 -11.40
CA VAL A 214 11.29 1.09 -12.06
C VAL A 214 10.16 0.48 -11.24
N PHE A 215 10.37 0.32 -9.93
CA PHE A 215 9.35 -0.18 -9.01
C PHE A 215 8.08 0.66 -9.06
N TYR A 216 8.22 1.97 -8.85
CA TYR A 216 7.11 2.92 -8.86
C TYR A 216 6.35 2.89 -10.19
N ARG A 217 7.08 2.82 -11.32
CA ARG A 217 6.46 2.74 -12.65
C ARG A 217 5.58 1.49 -12.80
N LYS A 218 6.05 0.33 -12.32
CA LYS A 218 5.27 -0.92 -12.36
C LYS A 218 4.01 -0.82 -11.49
N LEU A 219 4.17 -0.31 -10.27
CA LEU A 219 3.07 -0.09 -9.33
C LEU A 219 1.97 0.80 -9.94
N ILE A 220 2.31 1.99 -10.42
CA ILE A 220 1.32 2.92 -10.99
C ILE A 220 0.70 2.38 -12.27
N ARG A 221 1.47 1.70 -13.13
CA ARG A 221 0.90 1.10 -14.35
C ARG A 221 -0.17 0.06 -14.02
N GLY A 222 0.06 -0.79 -13.01
CA GLY A 222 -0.94 -1.74 -12.55
C GLY A 222 -2.23 -1.05 -12.07
N LEU A 223 -2.09 0.01 -11.28
CA LEU A 223 -3.22 0.79 -10.77
C LEU A 223 -4.00 1.50 -11.88
N CYS A 224 -3.32 2.14 -12.82
CA CYS A 224 -3.97 2.80 -13.96
C CYS A 224 -4.71 1.80 -14.87
N LYS A 225 -4.19 0.58 -15.04
CA LYS A 225 -4.89 -0.49 -15.75
C LYS A 225 -6.20 -0.85 -15.06
N LEU A 226 -6.18 -1.00 -13.73
CA LEU A 226 -7.38 -1.36 -12.96
C LEU A 226 -8.39 -0.20 -12.88
N ASP A 227 -7.93 1.05 -12.79
CA ASP A 227 -8.82 2.21 -12.95
C ASP A 227 -9.47 2.25 -14.34
N LEU A 228 -8.72 1.96 -15.41
CA LEU A 228 -9.24 1.89 -16.77
C LEU A 228 -10.32 0.80 -16.90
N GLU A 229 -10.08 -0.38 -16.33
CA GLU A 229 -11.05 -1.49 -16.32
C GLU A 229 -12.33 -1.13 -15.55
N THR A 230 -12.19 -0.40 -14.44
CA THR A 230 -13.31 -0.02 -13.56
C THR A 230 -14.11 1.16 -14.09
N ASN A 231 -13.43 2.22 -14.55
CA ASN A 231 -14.02 3.51 -14.86
C ASN A 231 -14.10 3.81 -16.37
N GLY A 232 -13.62 2.90 -17.21
CA GLY A 232 -13.60 3.06 -18.67
C GLY A 232 -12.54 4.03 -19.19
N PRO A 233 -12.38 4.12 -20.52
CA PRO A 233 -11.32 4.88 -21.17
C PRO A 233 -11.43 6.39 -20.94
N TRP A 234 -10.26 7.02 -20.83
CA TRP A 234 -10.11 8.47 -20.81
C TRP A 234 -8.79 8.82 -21.52
N PRO A 235 -8.84 9.09 -22.84
CA PRO A 235 -7.65 9.22 -23.69
C PRO A 235 -6.62 10.23 -23.19
N GLU A 236 -7.05 11.35 -22.62
CA GLU A 236 -6.17 12.38 -22.07
C GLU A 236 -5.48 11.91 -20.79
N LEU A 237 -6.18 11.20 -19.89
CA LEU A 237 -5.58 10.58 -18.71
C LEU A 237 -4.59 9.46 -19.10
N GLU A 238 -4.92 8.64 -20.09
CA GLU A 238 -4.04 7.59 -20.61
C GLU A 238 -2.75 8.20 -21.20
N ARG A 239 -2.88 9.28 -21.98
CA ARG A 239 -1.74 10.04 -22.52
C ARG A 239 -0.89 10.66 -21.41
N ALA A 240 -1.52 11.28 -20.41
CA ALA A 240 -0.81 11.87 -19.28
C ALA A 240 -0.09 10.80 -18.45
N THR A 241 -0.73 9.64 -18.25
CA THR A 241 -0.15 8.49 -17.55
C THR A 241 1.12 8.03 -18.25
N GLU A 242 1.09 7.79 -19.56
CA GLU A 242 2.28 7.34 -20.29
C GLU A 242 3.40 8.39 -20.28
N GLN A 243 3.06 9.68 -20.39
CA GLN A 243 4.06 10.75 -20.29
C GLN A 243 4.70 10.80 -18.89
N VAL A 244 3.91 10.65 -17.84
CA VAL A 244 4.43 10.60 -16.47
C VAL A 244 5.33 9.38 -16.28
N LEU A 245 4.86 8.19 -16.66
CA LEU A 245 5.58 6.94 -16.43
C LEU A 245 6.89 6.82 -17.23
N THR A 246 6.97 7.44 -18.41
CA THR A 246 8.13 7.33 -19.30
C THR A 246 9.08 8.52 -19.27
N LYS A 247 8.66 9.69 -18.75
CA LYS A 247 9.49 10.90 -18.71
C LYS A 247 9.61 11.49 -17.31
N VAL A 248 8.48 11.76 -16.65
CA VAL A 248 8.49 12.41 -15.33
C VAL A 248 9.10 11.50 -14.27
N VAL A 249 8.72 10.23 -14.23
CA VAL A 249 9.28 9.25 -13.28
C VAL A 249 10.79 9.12 -13.45
N ASP A 250 11.29 9.04 -14.69
CA ASP A 250 12.72 8.96 -14.98
C ASP A 250 13.46 10.20 -14.49
N ARG A 251 12.85 11.38 -14.68
CA ARG A 251 13.44 12.65 -14.26
C ARG A 251 13.43 12.85 -12.74
N LEU A 252 12.28 12.64 -12.09
CA LEU A 252 12.10 12.92 -10.66
C LEU A 252 12.63 11.79 -9.78
N LEU A 253 12.26 10.55 -10.09
CA LEU A 253 12.62 9.40 -9.26
C LEU A 253 13.97 8.80 -9.66
N GLY A 254 14.35 8.89 -10.94
CA GLY A 254 15.70 8.51 -11.37
C GLY A 254 16.79 9.38 -10.74
N ALA A 255 16.48 10.66 -10.47
CA ALA A 255 17.39 11.57 -9.76
C ALA A 255 17.77 11.05 -8.36
N LEU A 256 16.85 10.37 -7.65
CA LEU A 256 17.11 9.88 -6.29
C LEU A 256 18.26 8.85 -6.20
N GLN A 257 18.60 8.20 -7.31
CA GLN A 257 19.64 7.17 -7.39
C GLN A 257 20.70 7.50 -8.46
N SER A 258 20.77 8.75 -8.93
CA SER A 258 21.77 9.20 -9.92
C SER A 258 22.86 10.06 -9.27
N GLU A 259 23.97 10.27 -9.99
CA GLU A 259 25.05 11.16 -9.53
C GLU A 259 25.65 10.76 -8.16
N GLY A 260 25.68 9.45 -7.88
CA GLY A 260 26.18 8.89 -6.61
C GLY A 260 25.19 8.97 -5.45
N ARG A 261 23.98 9.51 -5.66
CA ARG A 261 22.90 9.49 -4.66
C ARG A 261 22.37 8.08 -4.47
N GLN A 262 21.90 7.81 -3.26
CA GLN A 262 21.30 6.55 -2.87
C GLN A 262 20.12 6.84 -1.95
N ILE A 263 19.04 6.10 -2.14
CA ILE A 263 17.90 6.07 -1.22
C ILE A 263 17.81 4.66 -0.62
N LYS A 264 17.41 4.61 0.64
CA LYS A 264 17.23 3.38 1.39
C LYS A 264 15.81 2.84 1.17
N PRO A 265 15.62 1.60 0.71
CA PRO A 265 14.33 0.92 0.82
C PRO A 265 13.97 0.73 2.29
N CYS A 266 12.87 1.34 2.72
CA CYS A 266 12.34 1.21 4.08
C CYS A 266 10.91 0.68 4.03
N ILE A 267 10.49 -0.05 5.06
CA ILE A 267 9.09 -0.45 5.18
C ILE A 267 8.24 0.83 5.30
N ILE A 268 7.14 0.87 4.57
CA ILE A 268 6.07 1.87 4.73
C ILE A 268 4.79 1.11 5.10
N HIS A 269 3.86 1.77 5.79
CA HIS A 269 2.50 1.28 6.01
C HIS A 269 1.81 0.98 4.68
N GLY A 270 1.92 1.88 3.69
CA GLY A 270 1.50 1.66 2.30
C GLY A 270 0.07 2.12 1.97
N ASP A 271 -0.73 2.37 3.01
CA ASP A 271 -2.05 3.02 2.97
C ASP A 271 -2.25 3.96 4.19
N LEU A 272 -1.25 4.79 4.52
CA LEU A 272 -1.33 5.62 5.72
C LEU A 272 -2.09 6.92 5.47
N TYR A 273 -3.35 6.93 5.86
CA TYR A 273 -4.14 8.13 6.10
C TYR A 273 -4.70 8.09 7.52
N GLU A 274 -5.30 9.18 7.98
CA GLU A 274 -5.83 9.30 9.33
C GLU A 274 -6.94 8.30 9.68
N GLY A 275 -7.58 7.64 8.71
CA GLY A 275 -8.54 6.57 8.97
C GLY A 275 -7.91 5.20 9.25
N ASN A 276 -6.60 5.04 9.05
CA ASN A 276 -5.83 3.82 9.32
C ASN A 276 -4.89 3.98 10.53
N MET A 277 -5.29 4.84 11.47
CA MET A 277 -4.61 5.00 12.74
C MET A 277 -5.62 5.32 13.86
N GLY A 278 -5.23 5.02 15.10
CA GLY A 278 -6.00 5.38 16.29
C GLY A 278 -5.09 5.69 17.47
N ILE A 279 -5.70 6.10 18.58
CA ILE A 279 -5.02 6.28 19.87
C ILE A 279 -5.44 5.13 20.78
N ASN A 280 -4.48 4.35 21.26
CA ASN A 280 -4.73 3.29 22.24
C ASN A 280 -5.33 3.92 23.51
N MET A 281 -6.55 3.51 23.88
CA MET A 281 -7.29 4.07 25.00
C MET A 281 -6.68 3.74 26.38
N GLU A 282 -5.89 2.68 26.46
CA GLU A 282 -5.20 2.28 27.68
C GLU A 282 -3.89 3.05 27.89
N THR A 283 -3.08 3.19 26.82
CA THR A 283 -1.72 3.77 26.94
C THR A 283 -1.64 5.24 26.52
N GLY A 284 -2.55 5.69 25.65
CA GLY A 284 -2.50 7.00 24.99
C GLY A 284 -1.58 7.04 23.77
N ASP A 285 -0.93 5.92 23.41
CA ASP A 285 -0.02 5.86 22.28
C ASP A 285 -0.77 5.77 20.95
N THR A 286 -0.15 6.29 19.89
CA THR A 286 -0.66 6.11 18.53
C THR A 286 -0.51 4.66 18.06
N ILE A 287 -1.44 4.16 17.26
CA ILE A 287 -1.36 2.79 16.71
C ILE A 287 -1.88 2.78 15.28
N LEU A 288 -1.25 1.98 14.43
CA LEU A 288 -1.61 1.78 13.03
C LEU A 288 -2.45 0.51 12.86
N PHE A 289 -3.23 0.43 11.79
CA PHE A 289 -3.94 -0.77 11.37
C PHE A 289 -4.20 -0.73 9.85
N ASP A 290 -4.61 -1.84 9.25
CA ASP A 290 -4.92 -1.95 7.82
C ASP A 290 -3.70 -1.70 6.91
N ALA A 291 -2.55 -2.28 7.29
CA ALA A 291 -1.29 -2.10 6.59
C ALA A 291 -1.23 -2.89 5.26
N GLY A 292 -0.86 -2.18 4.19
CA GLY A 292 -0.61 -2.70 2.84
C GLY A 292 0.85 -2.52 2.43
N SER A 293 1.77 -3.05 3.24
CA SER A 293 3.16 -2.62 3.25
C SER A 293 4.00 -3.10 2.06
N TYR A 294 5.08 -2.37 1.81
CA TYR A 294 6.20 -2.79 0.97
C TYR A 294 7.44 -1.94 1.30
N TYR A 295 8.62 -2.40 0.90
CA TYR A 295 9.84 -1.61 1.02
C TYR A 295 9.89 -0.56 -0.09
N ALA A 296 9.85 0.72 0.28
CA ALA A 296 9.69 1.85 -0.62
C ALA A 296 10.74 2.95 -0.35
N HIS A 297 10.74 3.98 -1.18
CA HIS A 297 11.28 5.29 -0.78
C HIS A 297 10.37 5.87 0.32
N ASN A 298 10.96 6.32 1.44
CA ASN A 298 10.24 6.79 2.63
C ASN A 298 9.25 7.94 2.36
N GLU A 299 9.49 8.77 1.34
CA GLU A 299 8.59 9.86 0.97
C GLU A 299 7.27 9.37 0.31
N MET A 300 7.23 8.12 -0.16
CA MET A 300 6.03 7.51 -0.76
C MET A 300 4.84 7.52 0.20
N GLU A 301 5.07 7.22 1.49
CA GLU A 301 4.03 7.20 2.53
C GLU A 301 3.26 8.54 2.61
N LEU A 302 3.98 9.64 2.41
CA LEU A 302 3.41 10.98 2.52
C LEU A 302 2.51 11.32 1.32
N GLY A 303 2.52 10.52 0.25
CA GLY A 303 1.71 10.75 -0.95
C GLY A 303 0.22 10.70 -0.64
N HIS A 304 -0.24 9.74 0.16
CA HIS A 304 -1.64 9.63 0.60
C HIS A 304 -2.11 10.87 1.38
N TRP A 305 -1.21 11.54 2.09
CA TRP A 305 -1.55 12.71 2.90
C TRP A 305 -1.98 13.90 2.04
N ARG A 306 -1.60 13.94 0.76
CA ARG A 306 -2.00 14.98 -0.20
C ARG A 306 -3.41 14.76 -0.75
N CYS A 307 -3.96 13.55 -0.68
CA CYS A 307 -5.26 13.20 -1.25
C CYS A 307 -6.44 13.78 -0.46
N GLU A 308 -7.61 13.83 -1.09
CA GLU A 308 -8.82 14.44 -0.52
C GLU A 308 -9.45 13.65 0.63
N PHE A 309 -9.14 12.36 0.74
CA PHE A 309 -9.52 11.53 1.89
C PHE A 309 -8.66 11.82 3.13
N SER A 310 -7.58 12.60 2.98
CA SER A 310 -6.75 13.08 4.08
C SER A 310 -7.09 14.53 4.41
N SER A 311 -7.42 14.81 5.66
CA SER A 311 -7.78 16.12 6.17
C SER A 311 -6.65 16.68 7.04
N HIS A 312 -6.39 16.10 8.20
CA HIS A 312 -5.37 16.55 9.13
C HIS A 312 -4.00 16.38 8.51
N PHE A 313 -3.70 15.20 7.98
CA PHE A 313 -2.38 14.86 7.43
C PHE A 313 -1.96 15.75 6.25
N ARG A 314 -2.93 16.30 5.52
CA ARG A 314 -2.67 17.24 4.41
C ARG A 314 -2.09 18.58 4.87
N SER A 315 -2.32 18.96 6.13
CA SER A 315 -1.73 20.17 6.67
C SER A 315 -0.21 20.06 6.68
N LYS A 316 0.47 21.10 6.17
CA LYS A 316 1.93 21.16 6.09
C LYS A 316 2.64 20.96 7.42
N ILE A 317 1.94 21.09 8.56
CA ILE A 317 2.51 20.82 9.88
C ILE A 317 2.95 19.35 10.02
N TRP A 318 2.20 18.40 9.46
CA TRP A 318 2.51 16.97 9.52
C TRP A 318 3.74 16.66 8.69
N THR A 319 3.74 17.04 7.41
CA THR A 319 4.91 16.88 6.54
C THR A 319 6.15 17.55 7.12
N ARG A 320 6.04 18.75 7.71
CA ARG A 320 7.18 19.43 8.35
C ARG A 320 7.72 18.67 9.56
N ASN A 321 6.87 18.13 10.42
CA ASN A 321 7.33 17.37 11.58
C ASN A 321 7.93 16.02 11.18
N TYR A 322 7.39 15.35 10.16
CA TYR A 322 8.05 14.17 9.58
C TYR A 322 9.44 14.53 9.05
N LEU A 323 9.56 15.60 8.24
CA LEU A 323 10.83 16.02 7.65
C LEU A 323 11.89 16.49 8.66
N ARG A 324 11.48 16.92 9.86
CA ARG A 324 12.40 17.19 10.98
C ARG A 324 13.09 15.93 11.48
N ASN A 325 12.40 14.79 11.37
CA ASN A 325 12.92 13.50 11.79
C ASN A 325 13.60 12.79 10.62
N TYR A 326 13.03 12.78 9.42
CA TYR A 326 13.62 12.19 8.22
C TYR A 326 13.68 13.23 7.10
N PRO A 327 14.83 13.91 6.91
CA PRO A 327 14.98 14.95 5.89
C PRO A 327 14.66 14.46 4.48
N ALA A 328 14.18 15.38 3.63
CA ALA A 328 13.87 15.09 2.24
C ALA A 328 15.11 14.59 1.50
N ALA A 329 14.91 13.66 0.56
CA ALA A 329 15.96 13.16 -0.31
C ALA A 329 16.40 14.23 -1.32
N GLU A 330 17.66 14.16 -1.75
CA GLU A 330 18.19 15.07 -2.77
C GLU A 330 17.66 14.71 -4.18
N PRO A 331 17.17 15.67 -4.97
CA PRO A 331 17.22 17.12 -4.73
C PRO A 331 16.10 17.58 -3.77
N VAL A 332 16.46 18.30 -2.71
CA VAL A 332 15.51 18.69 -1.66
C VAL A 332 14.41 19.65 -2.15
N ASP A 333 14.69 20.45 -3.17
CA ASP A 333 13.75 21.39 -3.78
C ASP A 333 12.67 20.71 -4.63
N GLU A 334 12.87 19.43 -4.98
CA GLU A 334 11.91 18.60 -5.74
C GLU A 334 11.00 17.75 -4.83
N PHE A 335 11.11 17.89 -3.50
CA PHE A 335 10.31 17.10 -2.55
C PHE A 335 8.79 17.25 -2.79
N ASP A 336 8.28 18.47 -2.97
CA ASP A 336 6.84 18.69 -3.14
C ASP A 336 6.32 18.07 -4.45
N ASP A 337 7.15 18.08 -5.50
CA ASP A 337 6.82 17.48 -6.79
C ASP A 337 6.83 15.94 -6.71
N ARG A 338 7.77 15.35 -5.96
CA ARG A 338 7.76 13.91 -5.65
C ARG A 338 6.54 13.53 -4.82
N ASN A 339 6.17 14.34 -3.82
CA ASN A 339 4.95 14.10 -3.04
C ASN A 339 3.68 14.19 -3.91
N ARG A 340 3.60 15.15 -4.84
CA ARG A 340 2.53 15.23 -5.85
C ARG A 340 2.52 14.02 -6.79
N LEU A 341 3.70 13.53 -7.19
CA LEU A 341 3.81 12.30 -7.97
C LEU A 341 3.26 11.12 -7.16
N TYR A 342 3.71 10.92 -5.92
CA TYR A 342 3.28 9.81 -5.06
C TYR A 342 1.79 9.85 -4.73
N SER A 343 1.16 11.03 -4.63
CA SER A 343 -0.28 11.12 -4.39
C SER A 343 -1.14 10.58 -5.54
N ILE A 344 -0.59 10.46 -6.76
CA ILE A 344 -1.30 9.83 -7.89
C ILE A 344 -1.67 8.38 -7.54
N LYS A 345 -0.82 7.67 -6.78
CA LYS A 345 -1.12 6.31 -6.29
C LYS A 345 -2.43 6.30 -5.51
N GLY A 346 -2.55 7.13 -4.47
CA GLY A 346 -3.75 7.20 -3.63
C GLY A 346 -4.99 7.65 -4.42
N CYS A 347 -4.86 8.65 -5.28
CA CYS A 347 -5.98 9.14 -6.08
C CYS A 347 -6.53 8.09 -7.08
N ILE A 348 -5.65 7.41 -7.82
CA ILE A 348 -6.04 6.36 -8.78
C ILE A 348 -6.55 5.12 -8.04
N ASN A 349 -5.92 4.73 -6.92
CA ASN A 349 -6.37 3.62 -6.10
C ASN A 349 -7.81 3.84 -5.60
N TYR A 350 -8.05 5.02 -5.02
CA TYR A 350 -9.38 5.39 -4.56
C TYR A 350 -10.41 5.42 -5.71
N SER A 351 -10.05 5.95 -6.87
CA SER A 351 -10.91 5.97 -8.07
C SER A 351 -11.29 4.56 -8.56
N ALA A 352 -10.35 3.62 -8.57
CA ALA A 352 -10.63 2.22 -8.93
C ALA A 352 -11.46 1.49 -7.86
N GLY A 353 -11.38 1.94 -6.60
CA GLY A 353 -12.26 1.51 -5.52
C GLY A 353 -13.68 2.06 -5.60
N HIS A 354 -13.85 3.28 -6.14
CA HIS A 354 -15.07 4.08 -6.04
C HIS A 354 -15.39 4.72 -7.40
N PRO A 355 -16.13 4.01 -8.28
CA PRO A 355 -16.43 4.51 -9.61
C PRO A 355 -17.10 5.89 -9.61
N GLY A 356 -16.63 6.78 -10.49
CA GLY A 356 -17.12 8.17 -10.56
C GLY A 356 -16.53 9.14 -9.53
N SER A 357 -15.54 8.71 -8.75
CA SER A 357 -14.84 9.58 -7.80
C SER A 357 -14.13 10.75 -8.49
N LEU A 358 -14.20 11.93 -7.85
CA LEU A 358 -13.47 13.13 -8.30
C LEU A 358 -11.95 12.96 -8.22
N LEU A 359 -11.44 12.02 -7.43
CA LEU A 359 -10.00 11.76 -7.28
C LEU A 359 -9.38 11.30 -8.61
N ARG A 360 -10.16 10.72 -9.52
CA ARG A 360 -9.72 10.42 -10.89
C ARG A 360 -9.25 11.68 -11.62
N LYS A 361 -10.02 12.76 -11.48
CA LYS A 361 -9.70 14.07 -12.05
C LYS A 361 -8.55 14.75 -11.32
N THR A 362 -8.46 14.58 -10.01
CA THR A 362 -7.32 15.09 -9.23
C THR A 362 -6.01 14.41 -9.63
N ALA A 363 -6.02 13.09 -9.85
CA ALA A 363 -4.87 12.36 -10.39
C ALA A 363 -4.44 12.95 -11.74
N TYR A 364 -5.39 13.11 -12.67
CA TYR A 364 -5.13 13.74 -13.97
C TYR A 364 -4.51 15.14 -13.81
N ASN A 365 -5.10 16.01 -12.98
CA ASN A 365 -4.58 17.37 -12.76
C ASN A 365 -3.16 17.39 -12.16
N ASN A 366 -2.86 16.45 -11.25
CA ASN A 366 -1.50 16.27 -10.74
C ASN A 366 -0.52 15.80 -11.82
N MET A 367 -0.94 14.92 -12.74
CA MET A 367 -0.13 14.54 -13.90
C MET A 367 0.12 15.74 -14.83
N LEU A 368 -0.88 16.58 -15.08
CA LEU A 368 -0.73 17.80 -15.90
C LEU A 368 0.34 18.73 -15.35
N TYR A 369 0.30 19.02 -14.05
CA TYR A 369 1.32 19.84 -13.39
C TYR A 369 2.74 19.30 -13.63
N LEU A 370 2.91 17.99 -13.45
CA LEU A 370 4.21 17.35 -13.57
C LEU A 370 4.68 17.28 -15.03
N CYS A 371 3.79 17.02 -15.98
CA CYS A 371 4.07 17.07 -17.41
C CYS A 371 4.50 18.48 -17.83
N GLU A 372 3.74 19.53 -17.47
CA GLU A 372 4.11 20.92 -17.80
C GLU A 372 5.50 21.31 -17.27
N LYS A 373 5.85 20.85 -16.06
CA LYS A 373 7.12 21.22 -15.42
C LYS A 373 8.32 20.41 -15.94
N TYR A 374 8.16 19.11 -16.15
CA TYR A 374 9.29 18.20 -16.39
C TYR A 374 9.32 17.57 -17.77
N ALA A 375 8.17 17.45 -18.44
CA ALA A 375 8.07 16.76 -19.72
C ALA A 375 6.87 17.28 -20.54
N PRO A 376 6.92 18.53 -21.04
CA PRO A 376 5.80 19.10 -21.81
C PRO A 376 5.48 18.27 -23.04
N ILE A 377 4.19 18.11 -23.35
CA ILE A 377 3.70 17.40 -24.52
C ILE A 377 2.40 18.05 -25.02
N ASP A 378 2.22 18.07 -26.35
CA ASP A 378 0.98 18.55 -26.96
C ASP A 378 -0.19 17.57 -26.73
N GLY A 379 -1.41 18.12 -26.69
CA GLY A 379 -2.64 17.32 -26.59
C GLY A 379 -3.02 16.90 -25.16
N LEU A 380 -2.47 17.57 -24.15
CA LEU A 380 -2.95 17.54 -22.77
C LEU A 380 -3.56 18.90 -22.41
N ASP A 381 -4.50 18.89 -21.45
CA ASP A 381 -4.98 20.12 -20.84
C ASP A 381 -3.87 20.82 -20.02
N SER A 382 -4.10 22.06 -19.63
CA SER A 382 -3.22 22.74 -18.67
C SER A 382 -3.59 22.41 -17.23
N TYR A 383 -2.59 22.40 -16.35
CA TYR A 383 -2.83 22.33 -14.90
C TYR A 383 -3.78 23.44 -14.45
N ASP A 384 -4.78 23.06 -13.67
CA ASP A 384 -5.75 23.99 -13.11
C ASP A 384 -5.69 23.94 -11.56
N PRO A 385 -5.24 25.02 -10.89
CA PRO A 385 -5.14 25.05 -9.44
C PRO A 385 -6.50 24.91 -8.73
N ARG A 386 -7.63 25.07 -9.43
CA ARG A 386 -8.97 24.85 -8.88
C ARG A 386 -9.30 23.37 -8.67
N PHE A 387 -8.52 22.45 -9.23
CA PHE A 387 -8.62 21.01 -8.99
C PHE A 387 -7.47 20.47 -8.12
N ASP A 388 -6.67 21.34 -7.47
CA ASP A 388 -5.62 20.92 -6.54
C ASP A 388 -6.12 21.03 -5.09
N PRO A 389 -6.33 19.91 -4.38
CA PRO A 389 -6.83 19.94 -3.00
C PRO A 389 -5.85 20.57 -2.01
N SER A 390 -4.56 20.66 -2.35
CA SER A 390 -3.58 21.39 -1.53
C SER A 390 -3.75 22.91 -1.61
N ILE A 391 -4.46 23.40 -2.63
CA ILE A 391 -4.79 24.82 -2.82
C ILE A 391 -6.23 25.09 -2.37
N THR A 392 -7.17 24.25 -2.78
CA THR A 392 -8.60 24.47 -2.51
C THR A 392 -9.05 24.04 -1.13
N GLY A 393 -8.31 23.13 -0.48
CA GLY A 393 -8.73 22.49 0.76
C GLY A 393 -9.86 21.47 0.58
N ALA A 394 -10.18 21.06 -0.65
CA ALA A 394 -11.21 20.07 -0.94
C ALA A 394 -10.97 18.77 -0.16
N SER A 395 -12.02 18.19 0.41
CA SER A 395 -11.98 16.93 1.15
C SER A 395 -13.20 16.08 0.82
N ILE A 396 -13.07 14.77 1.01
CA ILE A 396 -14.17 13.81 0.90
C ILE A 396 -14.34 13.06 2.22
N VAL A 397 -15.52 12.48 2.44
CA VAL A 397 -15.70 11.44 3.47
C VAL A 397 -15.33 10.11 2.83
N PRO A 398 -14.29 9.41 3.31
CA PRO A 398 -13.88 8.13 2.75
C PRO A 398 -15.00 7.09 2.87
N HIS A 399 -15.15 6.25 1.84
CA HIS A 399 -16.08 5.11 1.83
C HIS A 399 -17.58 5.45 2.04
N GLU A 400 -17.97 6.70 1.82
CA GLU A 400 -19.37 7.11 1.89
C GLU A 400 -20.24 6.25 0.96
N GLY A 401 -21.18 5.49 1.53
CA GLY A 401 -22.09 4.59 0.81
C GLY A 401 -21.61 3.16 0.57
N LEU A 402 -20.40 2.78 1.02
CA LEU A 402 -19.91 1.39 0.95
C LEU A 402 -20.08 0.59 2.26
N VAL A 403 -20.21 1.27 3.39
CA VAL A 403 -20.33 0.68 4.74
C VAL A 403 -21.77 0.69 5.24
#